data_AF-A0ABD1IQ56-F1
#
_entry.id   AF-A0ABD1IQ56-F1
#
_cell.length_a   1.000
_cell.length_b   1.000
_cell.length_c   1.000
_cell.angle_alpha   90.00
_cell.angle_beta   90.00
_cell.angle_gamma   90.00
#
_symmetry.space_group_name_H-M   'P 1'
#
loop_
_entity.id
_entity.type
_entity.pdbx_description
1 polymer ?
#
loop_
_entity_poly.entity_id
_entity_poly.type
_entity_poly.pdbx_seq_one_letter_code
_entity_poly.pdbx_strand_id
1 'polypeptide(L)'
;MPVKNNLKMYGDVYRSAVLKYGLWDQVRVDHGKEFHLTLFMQENLKALRHDQIRRPYLQTKSTENHRIERIWPEINNRVNYPLKAALVDLLNKDLLNMEDNTVKFCTSQLLCQVSRIGVQRVVAAWNAHSIPGKEVPNYLAQNGCKVRIAEDLLPPPSEAASLYDRELSSSLSRVSQFGQDPFTSEEAKIRAEGEFCELFPDISVLYETAVHHNFQPFQDALKCLIDSTRCTVLCTVLKALLINSLLSKKDVLKHEQNVNFMHCLLKRIHCDINV
;
A
#
# COMPACT_ATOMS: atom_id res chain seq x y z
N MET A 1 3.40 5.39 -16.04
CA MET A 1 2.31 6.02 -15.26
C MET A 1 1.94 5.07 -14.12
N PRO A 2 1.67 5.56 -12.90
CA PRO A 2 1.18 4.71 -11.82
C PRO A 2 -0.12 4.02 -12.25
N VAL A 3 -0.16 2.69 -12.16
CA VAL A 3 -1.35 1.91 -12.47
C VAL A 3 -2.35 2.13 -11.34
N LYS A 4 -3.44 2.85 -11.64
CA LYS A 4 -4.52 3.05 -10.68
C LYS A 4 -5.24 1.72 -10.42
N ASN A 5 -5.31 1.31 -9.16
CA ASN A 5 -5.74 -0.03 -8.78
C ASN A 5 -7.23 -0.03 -8.38
N ASN A 6 -8.07 -0.68 -9.20
CA ASN A 6 -9.51 -0.81 -8.96
C ASN A 6 -9.85 -1.43 -7.60
N LEU A 7 -9.07 -2.43 -7.17
CA LEU A 7 -9.29 -3.12 -5.90
C LEU A 7 -9.00 -2.20 -4.72
N LYS A 8 -7.96 -1.35 -4.81
CA LYS A 8 -7.69 -0.35 -3.76
C LYS A 8 -8.76 0.73 -3.73
N MET A 9 -9.18 1.23 -4.88
CA MET A 9 -10.26 2.24 -4.94
C MET A 9 -11.58 1.70 -4.38
N TYR A 10 -11.94 0.46 -4.73
CA TYR A 10 -13.10 -0.18 -4.16
C TYR A 10 -12.92 -0.48 -2.66
N GLY A 11 -11.83 -1.11 -2.25
CA GLY A 11 -11.61 -1.57 -0.88
C GLY A 11 -11.40 -0.43 0.11
N ASP A 12 -10.38 0.39 -0.12
CA ASP A 12 -9.90 1.38 0.85
C ASP A 12 -10.74 2.65 0.84
N VAL A 13 -11.39 2.96 -0.29
CA VAL A 13 -12.21 4.18 -0.44
C VAL A 13 -13.69 3.83 -0.38
N TYR A 14 -14.24 3.15 -1.38
CA TYR A 14 -15.69 3.00 -1.48
C TYR A 14 -16.29 2.07 -0.41
N ARG A 15 -15.82 0.82 -0.30
CA ARG A 15 -16.31 -0.18 0.65
C ARG A 15 -16.18 0.33 2.08
N SER A 16 -14.99 0.79 2.48
CA SER A 16 -14.79 1.38 3.81
C SER A 16 -15.72 2.56 4.08
N ALA A 17 -15.96 3.42 3.09
CA ALA A 17 -16.84 4.56 3.27
C ALA A 17 -18.32 4.13 3.36
N VAL A 18 -18.79 3.17 2.57
CA VAL A 18 -20.17 2.65 2.65
C VAL A 18 -20.42 1.97 3.99
N LEU A 19 -19.49 1.13 4.47
CA LEU A 19 -19.60 0.50 5.79
C LEU A 19 -19.67 1.54 6.90
N LYS A 20 -18.85 2.58 6.83
CA LYS A 20 -18.77 3.62 7.86
C LYS A 20 -19.92 4.63 7.82
N TYR A 21 -20.36 5.04 6.63
CA TYR A 21 -21.28 6.17 6.45
C TYR A 21 -22.64 5.78 5.87
N GLY A 22 -22.79 4.56 5.37
CA GLY A 22 -23.98 4.05 4.69
C GLY A 22 -23.93 4.21 3.17
N LEU A 23 -24.93 3.66 2.48
CA LEU A 23 -25.00 3.64 1.02
C LEU A 23 -25.52 4.97 0.48
N TRP A 24 -24.78 5.57 -0.45
CA TRP A 24 -25.19 6.79 -1.13
C TRP A 24 -26.21 6.50 -2.24
N ASP A 25 -27.16 7.41 -2.39
CA ASP A 25 -28.10 7.36 -3.51
C ASP A 25 -27.40 7.55 -4.86
N GLN A 26 -26.29 8.29 -4.93
CA GLN A 26 -25.57 8.44 -6.19
C GLN A 26 -24.08 8.63 -5.96
N VAL A 27 -23.28 7.79 -6.61
CA VAL A 27 -21.82 7.97 -6.71
C VAL A 27 -21.50 8.80 -7.94
N ARG A 28 -20.67 9.85 -7.79
CA ARG A 28 -20.22 10.67 -8.91
C ARG A 28 -18.72 10.56 -9.07
N VAL A 29 -18.28 10.21 -10.27
CA VAL A 29 -16.86 10.05 -10.62
C VAL A 29 -16.61 10.61 -12.02
N ASP A 30 -15.34 10.70 -12.39
CA ASP A 30 -14.99 10.95 -13.79
C ASP A 30 -15.03 9.65 -14.62
N HIS A 31 -14.62 9.72 -15.88
CA HIS A 31 -14.52 8.54 -16.76
C HIS A 31 -13.26 7.68 -16.50
N GLY A 32 -12.61 7.83 -15.34
CA GLY A 32 -11.45 7.05 -14.95
C GLY A 32 -11.77 5.55 -14.83
N LYS A 33 -10.89 4.72 -15.38
CA LYS A 33 -11.01 3.24 -15.34
C LYS A 33 -10.79 2.66 -13.95
N GLU A 34 -10.24 3.43 -13.03
CA GLU A 34 -9.99 3.04 -11.64
C GLU A 34 -11.26 2.86 -10.80
N PHE A 35 -12.40 3.35 -11.28
CA PHE A 35 -13.68 3.30 -10.58
C PHE A 35 -14.59 2.17 -11.06
N HIS A 36 -14.19 1.39 -12.07
CA HIS A 36 -15.06 0.36 -12.67
C HIS A 36 -15.63 -0.60 -11.63
N LEU A 37 -14.79 -1.10 -10.72
CA LEU A 37 -15.24 -2.01 -9.66
C LEU A 37 -16.21 -1.33 -8.68
N THR A 38 -15.94 -0.07 -8.32
CA THR A 38 -16.84 0.73 -7.48
C THR A 38 -18.20 0.94 -8.14
N LEU A 39 -18.23 1.29 -9.43
CA LEU A 39 -19.47 1.54 -10.16
C LEU A 39 -20.29 0.26 -10.33
N PHE A 40 -19.63 -0.86 -10.62
CA PHE A 40 -20.25 -2.18 -10.67
C PHE A 40 -20.93 -2.53 -9.33
N MET A 41 -20.22 -2.37 -8.22
CA MET A 41 -20.80 -2.67 -6.90
C MET A 41 -21.93 -1.72 -6.51
N GLN A 42 -21.84 -0.43 -6.86
CA GLN A 42 -22.92 0.54 -6.66
C GLN A 42 -24.17 0.20 -7.48
N GLU A 43 -24.00 -0.31 -8.70
CA GLU A 43 -25.11 -0.77 -9.55
C GLU A 43 -25.79 -2.01 -8.95
N ASN A 44 -25.02 -2.97 -8.44
CA ASN A 44 -25.54 -4.18 -7.80
C ASN A 44 -26.34 -3.87 -6.53
N LEU A 45 -25.97 -2.80 -5.82
CA LEU A 45 -26.66 -2.36 -4.61
C LEU A 45 -27.82 -1.39 -4.87
N LYS A 46 -28.19 -1.13 -6.14
CA LYS A 46 -29.11 -0.04 -6.47
C LYS A 46 -30.50 -0.14 -5.83
N ALA A 47 -30.99 -1.35 -5.62
CA ALA A 47 -32.30 -1.62 -5.03
C ALA A 47 -32.32 -1.39 -3.51
N LEU A 48 -31.15 -1.28 -2.88
CA LEU A 48 -31.01 -1.02 -1.45
C LEU A 48 -30.87 0.47 -1.13
N ARG A 49 -30.72 1.34 -2.14
CA ARG A 49 -30.62 2.80 -1.96
C ARG A 49 -31.94 3.40 -1.47
N HIS A 50 -31.84 4.57 -0.82
CA HIS A 50 -33.02 5.28 -0.31
C HIS A 50 -33.83 5.89 -1.46
N ASP A 51 -33.17 6.62 -2.37
CA ASP A 51 -33.77 7.20 -3.56
C ASP A 51 -33.42 6.35 -4.79
N GLN A 52 -34.37 5.49 -5.19
CA GLN A 52 -34.21 4.61 -6.34
C GLN A 52 -34.51 5.28 -7.68
N ILE A 53 -35.08 6.50 -7.68
CA ILE A 53 -35.40 7.25 -8.90
C ILE A 53 -34.11 7.77 -9.55
N ARG A 54 -33.13 8.15 -8.72
CA ARG A 54 -31.81 8.56 -9.22
C ARG A 54 -31.05 7.38 -9.79
N ARG A 55 -30.22 7.64 -10.81
CA ARG A 55 -29.23 6.66 -11.28
C ARG A 55 -28.22 6.34 -10.17
N PRO A 56 -27.82 5.06 -10.01
CA PRO A 56 -26.89 4.64 -8.94
C PRO A 56 -25.56 5.36 -9.00
N TYR A 57 -25.09 5.71 -10.20
CA TYR A 57 -23.91 6.53 -10.40
C TYR A 57 -24.05 7.48 -11.60
N LEU A 58 -23.15 8.45 -11.66
CA LEU A 58 -22.98 9.37 -12.77
C LEU A 58 -21.48 9.53 -13.09
N GLN A 59 -21.12 9.31 -14.35
CA GLN A 59 -19.79 9.64 -14.85
C GLN A 59 -19.85 10.95 -15.62
N THR A 60 -18.90 11.84 -15.35
CA THR A 60 -18.81 13.18 -15.96
C THR A 60 -17.36 13.49 -16.32
N LYS A 61 -17.11 14.61 -17.01
CA LYS A 61 -15.72 15.08 -17.19
C LYS A 61 -15.19 15.61 -15.86
N SER A 62 -13.88 15.51 -15.62
CA SER A 62 -13.25 16.05 -14.40
C SER A 62 -13.60 17.53 -14.17
N THR A 63 -13.63 18.32 -15.25
CA THR A 63 -14.01 19.75 -15.23
C THR A 63 -15.42 20.03 -14.72
N GLU A 64 -16.31 19.03 -14.72
CA GLU A 64 -17.71 19.16 -14.27
C GLU A 64 -17.89 18.74 -12.79
N ASN A 65 -16.87 18.13 -12.17
CA ASN A 65 -16.89 17.70 -10.78
C ASN A 65 -16.45 18.81 -9.80
N HIS A 66 -17.00 20.01 -9.94
CA HIS A 66 -16.54 21.22 -9.24
C HIS A 66 -16.39 21.11 -7.70
N ARG A 67 -17.10 20.18 -7.04
CA ARG A 67 -16.95 19.98 -5.58
C ARG A 67 -15.62 19.30 -5.23
N ILE A 68 -15.25 18.23 -5.93
CA ILE A 68 -13.98 17.54 -5.65
C ILE A 68 -12.80 18.37 -6.14
N GLU A 69 -12.97 19.08 -7.25
CA GLU A 69 -11.96 19.98 -7.81
C GLU A 69 -11.58 21.13 -6.87
N ARG A 70 -12.46 21.52 -5.93
CA ARG A 70 -12.09 22.50 -4.88
C ARG A 70 -11.24 21.93 -3.75
N ILE A 71 -11.35 20.62 -3.50
CA ILE A 71 -10.61 19.96 -2.42
C ILE A 71 -9.17 19.67 -2.88
N TRP A 72 -8.95 19.41 -4.16
CA TRP A 72 -7.62 19.09 -4.69
C TRP A 72 -6.56 20.16 -4.43
N PRO A 73 -6.82 21.47 -4.66
CA PRO A 73 -5.87 22.52 -4.30
C PRO A 73 -5.49 22.52 -2.81
N GLU A 74 -6.43 22.25 -1.91
CA GLU A 74 -6.14 22.19 -0.47
C GLU A 74 -5.23 21.03 -0.12
N ILE A 75 -5.51 19.83 -0.65
CA ILE A 75 -4.66 18.66 -0.45
C ILE A 75 -3.27 18.89 -1.06
N ASN A 76 -3.22 19.48 -2.26
CA ASN A 76 -1.96 19.75 -2.94
C ASN A 76 -1.10 20.75 -2.16
N ASN A 77 -1.66 21.90 -1.79
CA ASN A 77 -0.93 22.96 -1.12
C ASN A 77 -0.47 22.55 0.28
N ARG A 78 -1.31 21.83 1.04
CA ARG A 78 -1.02 21.51 2.43
C ARG A 78 -0.23 20.21 2.60
N VAL A 79 -0.41 19.25 1.69
CA VAL A 79 0.18 17.90 1.83
C VAL A 79 1.19 17.60 0.72
N ASN A 80 0.75 17.64 -0.53
CA ASN A 80 1.58 17.11 -1.62
C ASN A 80 2.80 17.99 -1.91
N TYR A 81 2.63 19.31 -1.98
CA TYR A 81 3.72 20.22 -2.34
C TYR A 81 4.82 20.28 -1.28
N PRO A 82 4.55 20.36 0.03
CA PRO A 82 5.59 20.30 1.05
C PRO A 82 6.42 19.01 1.00
N LEU A 83 5.76 17.85 0.88
CA LEU A 83 6.45 16.56 0.83
C LEU A 83 7.19 16.37 -0.50
N LYS A 84 6.61 16.82 -1.61
CA LYS A 84 7.27 16.83 -2.92
C LYS A 84 8.51 17.72 -2.90
N ALA A 85 8.45 18.89 -2.26
CA ALA A 85 9.60 19.78 -2.14
C ALA A 85 10.75 19.10 -1.37
N ALA A 86 10.45 18.42 -0.27
CA ALA A 86 11.46 17.66 0.50
C ALA A 86 12.14 16.55 -0.33
N LEU A 87 11.37 15.84 -1.17
CA LEU A 87 11.91 14.82 -2.08
C LEU A 87 12.71 15.41 -3.24
N VAL A 88 12.21 16.49 -3.87
CA VAL A 88 12.90 17.16 -4.97
C VAL A 88 14.22 17.74 -4.50
N ASP A 89 14.28 18.26 -3.27
CA ASP A 89 15.54 18.71 -2.65
C ASP A 89 16.56 17.56 -2.50
N LEU A 90 16.13 16.35 -2.12
CA LEU A 90 17.01 15.17 -2.11
C LEU A 90 17.48 14.77 -3.51
N LEU A 91 16.57 14.78 -4.49
CA LEU A 91 16.90 14.46 -5.89
C LEU A 91 17.91 15.45 -6.46
N ASN A 92 17.71 16.75 -6.22
CA ASN A 92 18.61 17.80 -6.72
C ASN A 92 20.01 17.75 -6.07
N LYS A 93 20.13 17.13 -4.89
CA LYS A 93 21.40 16.90 -4.20
C LYS A 93 22.04 15.54 -4.56
N ASP A 94 21.45 14.80 -5.51
CA ASP A 94 21.86 13.45 -5.89
C ASP A 94 21.88 12.45 -4.71
N LEU A 95 21.06 12.68 -3.68
CA LEU A 95 20.99 11.85 -2.47
C LEU A 95 19.89 10.77 -2.53
N LEU A 96 19.10 10.73 -3.62
CA LEU A 96 18.00 9.79 -3.79
C LEU A 96 18.04 9.17 -5.18
N ASN A 97 18.31 7.86 -5.25
CA ASN A 97 18.28 7.12 -6.51
C ASN A 97 16.92 6.41 -6.68
N MET A 98 16.02 7.04 -7.42
CA MET A 98 14.69 6.49 -7.73
C MET A 98 14.70 5.42 -8.83
N GLU A 99 15.85 4.87 -9.23
CA GLU A 99 15.92 3.62 -10.01
C GLU A 99 15.96 2.38 -9.11
N ASP A 100 16.51 2.51 -7.89
CA ASP A 100 16.61 1.43 -6.91
C ASP A 100 15.23 1.05 -6.34
N ASN A 101 14.92 -0.25 -6.35
CA ASN A 101 13.62 -0.76 -5.88
C ASN A 101 13.40 -0.56 -4.37
N THR A 102 14.44 -0.76 -3.55
CA THR A 102 14.37 -0.54 -2.10
C THR A 102 14.14 0.94 -1.81
N VAL A 103 14.81 1.84 -2.55
CA VAL A 103 14.57 3.29 -2.43
C VAL A 103 13.12 3.63 -2.82
N LYS A 104 12.61 3.10 -3.94
CA LYS A 104 11.20 3.28 -4.35
C LYS A 104 10.23 2.80 -3.27
N PHE A 105 10.49 1.62 -2.71
CA PHE A 105 9.67 1.01 -1.65
C PHE A 105 9.66 1.88 -0.39
N CYS A 106 10.83 2.18 0.19
CA CYS A 106 10.95 2.99 1.42
C CYS A 106 10.37 4.40 1.22
N THR A 107 10.64 5.03 0.08
CA THR A 107 10.09 6.35 -0.28
C THR A 107 8.58 6.29 -0.33
N SER A 108 8.00 5.29 -1.00
CA SER A 108 6.54 5.12 -1.08
C SER A 108 5.93 4.86 0.29
N GLN A 109 6.55 4.01 1.11
CA GLN A 109 6.07 3.65 2.44
C GLN A 109 6.02 4.88 3.35
N LEU A 110 7.14 5.59 3.48
CA LEU A 110 7.22 6.77 4.33
C LEU A 110 6.30 7.89 3.82
N LEU A 111 6.28 8.16 2.50
CA LEU A 111 5.36 9.17 1.96
C LEU A 111 3.91 8.82 2.23
N CYS A 112 3.50 7.56 2.09
CA CYS A 112 2.11 7.18 2.35
C CYS A 112 1.72 7.45 3.81
N GLN A 113 2.60 7.13 4.75
CA GLN A 113 2.37 7.36 6.18
C GLN A 113 2.30 8.86 6.51
N VAL A 114 3.32 9.63 6.11
CA VAL A 114 3.38 11.07 6.37
C VAL A 114 2.26 11.83 5.65
N SER A 115 1.94 11.45 4.41
CA SER A 115 0.81 12.03 3.66
C SER A 115 -0.52 11.72 4.35
N ARG A 116 -0.69 10.54 4.94
CA ARG A 116 -1.92 10.19 5.67
C ARG A 116 -2.16 11.14 6.85
N ILE A 117 -1.10 11.51 7.57
CA ILE A 117 -1.16 12.49 8.66
C ILE A 117 -1.62 13.84 8.12
N GLY A 118 -0.99 14.31 7.05
CA GLY A 118 -1.37 15.56 6.39
C GLY A 118 -2.83 15.56 5.94
N VAL A 119 -3.26 14.52 5.23
CA VAL A 119 -4.65 14.37 4.76
C VAL A 119 -5.63 14.34 5.93
N GLN A 120 -5.34 13.63 7.02
CA GLN A 120 -6.18 13.61 8.21
C GLN A 120 -6.36 15.01 8.82
N ARG A 121 -5.26 15.78 8.93
CA ARG A 121 -5.31 17.16 9.43
C ARG A 121 -6.11 18.07 8.50
N VAL A 122 -5.93 17.94 7.17
CA VAL A 122 -6.71 18.69 6.19
C VAL A 122 -8.20 18.35 6.27
N VAL A 123 -8.56 17.07 6.34
CA VAL A 123 -9.96 16.63 6.47
C VAL A 123 -10.58 17.12 7.77
N ALA A 124 -9.86 17.08 8.89
CA ALA A 124 -10.34 17.61 10.17
C ALA A 124 -10.63 19.11 10.09
N ALA A 125 -9.68 19.90 9.58
CA ALA A 125 -9.85 21.34 9.39
C ALA A 125 -10.98 21.65 8.39
N TRP A 126 -11.03 20.92 7.27
CA TRP A 126 -12.06 21.06 6.25
C TRP A 126 -13.45 20.70 6.77
N ASN A 127 -13.61 19.76 7.68
CA ASN A 127 -14.95 19.44 8.18
C ASN A 127 -15.40 20.36 9.32
N ALA A 128 -14.48 21.12 9.92
CA ALA A 128 -14.74 22.05 11.01
C ALA A 128 -14.98 23.50 10.56
N HIS A 129 -14.68 23.87 9.31
CA HIS A 129 -14.90 25.24 8.83
C HIS A 129 -16.39 25.57 8.62
N SER A 130 -16.75 26.83 8.81
CA SER A 130 -18.08 27.33 8.49
C SER A 130 -18.21 27.63 7.00
N ILE A 131 -19.28 27.15 6.36
CA ILE A 131 -19.60 27.49 4.97
C ILE A 131 -20.61 28.65 4.95
N PRO A 132 -20.29 29.80 4.34
CA PRO A 132 -21.22 30.92 4.24
C PRO A 132 -22.58 30.51 3.65
N GLY A 133 -23.66 30.87 4.34
CA GLY A 133 -25.05 30.56 3.93
C GLY A 133 -25.43 29.08 4.05
N LYS A 134 -24.58 28.24 4.66
CA LYS A 134 -24.90 26.86 5.06
C LYS A 134 -24.55 26.74 6.54
N GLU A 135 -23.80 25.72 6.91
CA GLU A 135 -23.31 25.49 8.26
C GLU A 135 -21.93 24.81 8.18
N VAL A 136 -21.46 24.29 9.31
CA VAL A 136 -20.24 23.47 9.39
C VAL A 136 -20.52 22.07 8.83
N PRO A 137 -19.66 21.52 7.94
CA PRO A 137 -19.86 20.19 7.36
C PRO A 137 -20.10 19.08 8.38
N ASN A 138 -19.39 19.09 9.51
CA ASN A 138 -19.61 18.13 10.59
C ASN A 138 -21.04 18.15 11.14
N TYR A 139 -21.67 19.32 11.24
CA TYR A 139 -23.06 19.44 11.68
C TYR A 139 -24.03 18.94 10.62
N LEU A 140 -23.81 19.33 9.36
CA LEU A 140 -24.61 18.86 8.23
C LEU A 140 -24.58 17.33 8.06
N ALA A 141 -23.49 16.68 8.46
CA ALA A 141 -23.27 15.25 8.29
C ALA A 141 -23.74 14.38 9.48
N GLN A 142 -24.21 14.96 10.60
CA GLN A 142 -24.52 14.20 11.83
C GLN A 142 -25.51 13.05 11.62
N ASN A 143 -26.48 13.22 10.73
CA ASN A 143 -27.50 12.21 10.46
C ASN A 143 -27.03 11.09 9.50
N GLY A 144 -25.83 11.22 8.92
CA GLY A 144 -25.23 10.24 8.01
C GLY A 144 -26.09 9.89 6.79
N CYS A 145 -25.81 8.75 6.16
CA CYS A 145 -26.72 8.19 5.16
C CYS A 145 -27.84 7.40 5.85
N LYS A 146 -29.03 7.45 5.25
CA LYS A 146 -30.23 6.77 5.78
C LYS A 146 -30.17 5.25 5.67
N VAL A 147 -29.39 4.71 4.73
CA VAL A 147 -29.29 3.28 4.47
C VAL A 147 -27.96 2.76 5.00
N ARG A 148 -28.02 1.77 5.87
CA ARG A 148 -26.87 0.95 6.27
C ARG A 148 -26.95 -0.38 5.54
N ILE A 149 -25.80 -0.83 5.05
CA ILE A 149 -25.67 -2.10 4.33
C ILE A 149 -24.86 -3.04 5.20
N ALA A 150 -25.32 -4.28 5.28
CA ALA A 150 -24.61 -5.33 5.98
C ALA A 150 -23.31 -5.71 5.25
N GLU A 151 -22.27 -6.07 6.00
CA GLU A 151 -20.94 -6.26 5.44
C GLU A 151 -20.84 -7.43 4.46
N ASP A 152 -21.69 -8.44 4.63
CA ASP A 152 -21.85 -9.60 3.74
C ASP A 152 -22.29 -9.22 2.32
N LEU A 153 -23.01 -8.10 2.16
CA LEU A 153 -23.40 -7.56 0.85
C LEU A 153 -22.29 -6.75 0.18
N LEU A 154 -21.16 -6.54 0.88
CA LEU A 154 -19.99 -5.80 0.41
C LEU A 154 -18.75 -6.71 0.42
N PRO A 155 -18.59 -7.58 -0.60
CA PRO A 155 -17.51 -8.54 -0.65
C PRO A 155 -16.13 -7.86 -0.57
N PRO A 156 -15.10 -8.56 -0.04
CA PRO A 156 -13.72 -8.12 -0.11
C PRO A 156 -13.27 -7.80 -1.54
N PRO A 157 -12.24 -6.94 -1.74
CA PRO A 157 -11.87 -6.48 -3.08
C PRO A 157 -11.51 -7.57 -4.09
N SER A 158 -10.87 -8.65 -3.65
CA SER A 158 -10.53 -9.81 -4.50
C SER A 158 -11.77 -10.56 -4.97
N GLU A 159 -12.74 -10.75 -4.09
CA GLU A 159 -14.01 -11.40 -4.39
C GLU A 159 -14.88 -10.53 -5.30
N ALA A 160 -14.98 -9.22 -5.00
CA ALA A 160 -15.69 -8.25 -5.83
C ALA A 160 -15.10 -8.21 -7.26
N ALA A 161 -13.76 -8.22 -7.40
CA ALA A 161 -13.10 -8.27 -8.70
C ALA A 161 -13.40 -9.57 -9.44
N SER A 162 -13.47 -10.71 -8.75
CA SER A 162 -13.80 -12.00 -9.36
C SER A 162 -15.27 -12.05 -9.82
N LEU A 163 -16.18 -11.43 -9.08
CA LEU A 163 -17.58 -11.22 -9.49
C LEU A 163 -17.67 -10.37 -10.76
N TYR A 164 -16.96 -9.23 -10.77
CA TYR A 164 -16.87 -8.34 -11.94
C TYR A 164 -16.37 -9.08 -13.18
N ASP A 165 -15.27 -9.82 -13.05
CA ASP A 165 -14.65 -10.53 -14.18
C ASP A 165 -15.60 -11.59 -14.75
N ARG A 166 -16.36 -12.28 -13.89
CA ARG A 166 -17.34 -13.30 -14.27
C ARG A 166 -18.55 -12.71 -15.00
N GLU A 167 -19.09 -11.59 -14.51
CA GLU A 167 -20.34 -11.02 -15.05
C GLU A 167 -20.11 -10.18 -16.31
N LEU A 168 -18.98 -9.47 -16.39
CA LEU A 168 -18.70 -8.57 -17.50
C LEU A 168 -17.72 -9.15 -18.53
N SER A 169 -17.24 -10.38 -18.32
CA SER A 169 -16.26 -11.04 -19.21
C SER A 169 -15.04 -10.15 -19.53
N SER A 170 -14.58 -9.37 -18.54
CA SER A 170 -13.48 -8.42 -18.69
C SER A 170 -12.59 -8.43 -17.45
N SER A 171 -11.28 -8.27 -17.60
CA SER A 171 -10.34 -8.36 -16.48
C SER A 171 -9.92 -6.98 -15.96
N LEU A 172 -10.03 -6.77 -14.66
CA LEU A 172 -9.49 -5.57 -14.00
C LEU A 172 -7.97 -5.67 -13.76
N SER A 173 -7.29 -4.52 -13.77
CA SER A 173 -5.88 -4.43 -13.34
C SER A 173 -5.77 -4.63 -11.82
N ARG A 174 -5.07 -5.69 -11.41
CA ARG A 174 -5.00 -6.11 -9.98
C ARG A 174 -3.77 -5.61 -9.23
N VAL A 175 -2.65 -5.36 -9.91
CA VAL A 175 -1.34 -5.13 -9.26
C VAL A 175 -0.73 -3.80 -9.70
N SER A 176 -0.18 -3.04 -8.73
CA SER A 176 0.73 -1.92 -9.00
C SER A 176 2.16 -2.41 -8.83
N GLN A 177 3.06 -2.04 -9.75
CA GLN A 177 4.46 -2.49 -9.78
C GLN A 177 5.44 -1.48 -9.15
N PHE A 178 4.97 -0.36 -8.58
CA PHE A 178 5.87 0.66 -8.04
C PHE A 178 6.34 0.31 -6.62
N GLY A 179 7.66 0.21 -6.44
CA GLY A 179 8.30 -0.07 -5.15
C GLY A 179 7.86 -1.42 -4.58
N GLN A 180 8.41 -2.51 -5.13
CA GLN A 180 8.08 -3.85 -4.66
C GLN A 180 8.67 -4.10 -3.28
N ASP A 181 7.94 -4.85 -2.45
CA ASP A 181 8.40 -5.25 -1.13
C ASP A 181 9.73 -6.01 -1.24
N PRO A 182 10.84 -5.50 -0.68
CA PRO A 182 12.15 -6.12 -0.79
C PRO A 182 12.37 -7.25 0.23
N PHE A 183 11.46 -7.43 1.20
CA PHE A 183 11.61 -8.42 2.25
C PHE A 183 11.21 -9.82 1.76
N THR A 184 12.00 -10.82 2.13
CA THR A 184 11.71 -12.23 1.82
C THR A 184 10.86 -12.92 2.89
N SER A 185 10.64 -12.27 4.04
CA SER A 185 9.78 -12.76 5.12
C SER A 185 9.16 -11.61 5.91
N GLU A 186 7.99 -11.86 6.50
CA GLU A 186 7.26 -10.87 7.29
C GLU A 186 8.02 -10.50 8.57
N GLU A 187 8.76 -11.43 9.17
CA GLU A 187 9.56 -11.16 10.37
C GLU A 187 10.71 -10.20 10.06
N ALA A 188 11.28 -10.26 8.85
CA ALA A 188 12.30 -9.31 8.42
C ALA A 188 11.72 -7.90 8.30
N LYS A 189 10.53 -7.79 7.71
CA LYS A 189 9.82 -6.53 7.60
C LYS A 189 9.49 -5.92 8.96
N ILE A 190 8.88 -6.70 9.86
CA ILE A 190 8.52 -6.25 11.21
C ILE A 190 9.76 -5.76 11.97
N ARG A 191 10.91 -6.45 11.84
CA ARG A 191 12.16 -5.99 12.48
C ARG A 191 12.61 -4.63 11.94
N ALA A 192 12.68 -4.46 10.62
CA ALA A 192 13.09 -3.20 10.02
C ALA A 192 12.14 -2.05 10.37
N GLU A 193 10.84 -2.30 10.39
CA GLU A 193 9.83 -1.33 10.81
C GLU A 193 9.94 -1.00 12.31
N GLY A 194 10.24 -1.99 13.14
CA GLY A 194 10.48 -1.80 14.58
C GLY A 194 11.69 -0.90 14.86
N GLU A 195 12.83 -1.20 14.23
CA GLU A 195 14.05 -0.38 14.34
C GLU A 195 13.80 1.07 13.90
N PHE A 196 13.06 1.25 12.80
CA PHE A 196 12.68 2.59 12.35
C PHE A 196 11.78 3.33 13.36
N CYS A 197 10.81 2.63 13.95
CA CYS A 197 9.89 3.21 14.93
C CYS A 197 10.59 3.59 16.25
N GLU A 198 11.66 2.89 16.65
CA GLU A 198 12.47 3.28 17.81
C GLU A 198 13.19 4.61 17.59
N LEU A 199 13.66 4.86 16.37
CA LEU A 199 14.36 6.10 16.01
C LEU A 199 13.41 7.25 15.67
N PHE A 200 12.27 6.94 15.09
CA PHE A 200 11.24 7.91 14.68
C PHE A 200 9.88 7.55 15.29
N PRO A 201 9.72 7.66 16.62
CA PRO A 201 8.49 7.25 17.31
C PRO A 201 7.29 8.13 16.96
N ASP A 202 7.52 9.40 16.62
CA ASP A 202 6.49 10.31 16.15
C ASP A 202 6.80 10.84 14.74
N ILE A 203 6.29 10.13 13.74
CA ILE A 203 6.40 10.51 12.34
C ILE A 203 5.58 11.76 11.98
N SER A 204 4.73 12.29 12.87
CA SER A 204 3.98 13.52 12.62
C SER A 204 4.88 14.76 12.58
N VAL A 205 5.99 14.73 13.32
CA VAL A 205 7.04 15.75 13.28
C VAL A 205 7.64 15.88 11.87
N LEU A 206 7.75 14.77 11.14
CA LEU A 206 8.27 14.77 9.76
C LEU A 206 7.37 15.58 8.83
N TYR A 207 6.05 15.45 8.99
CA TYR A 207 5.08 16.24 8.24
C TYR A 207 5.15 17.72 8.62
N GLU A 208 5.13 18.02 9.92
CA GLU A 208 5.12 19.39 10.43
C GLU A 208 6.33 20.18 9.98
N THR A 209 7.52 19.60 10.12
CA THR A 209 8.78 20.24 9.72
C THR A 209 8.83 20.45 8.20
N ALA A 210 8.37 19.48 7.41
CA ALA A 210 8.29 19.62 5.95
C ALA A 210 7.35 20.76 5.51
N VAL A 211 6.22 20.96 6.17
CA VAL A 211 5.29 22.08 5.89
C VAL A 211 5.94 23.44 6.16
N HIS A 212 6.87 23.52 7.12
CA HIS A 212 7.62 24.73 7.44
C HIS A 212 8.95 24.84 6.67
N HIS A 213 9.11 24.09 5.57
CA HIS A 213 10.34 24.06 4.75
C HIS A 213 11.60 23.60 5.48
N ASN A 214 11.46 22.96 6.65
CA ASN A 214 12.55 22.26 7.31
C ASN A 214 12.52 20.79 6.89
N PHE A 215 13.21 20.47 5.81
CA PHE A 215 13.17 19.12 5.22
C PHE A 215 14.08 18.11 5.91
N GLN A 216 15.06 18.56 6.70
CA GLN A 216 16.10 17.71 7.27
C GLN A 216 15.54 16.49 8.05
N PRO A 217 14.54 16.63 8.94
CA PRO A 217 14.01 15.48 9.67
C PRO A 217 13.38 14.42 8.76
N PHE A 218 12.61 14.85 7.75
CA PHE A 218 12.02 13.95 6.77
C PHE A 218 13.10 13.23 5.95
N GLN A 219 14.14 13.94 5.55
CA GLN A 219 15.25 13.40 4.77
C GLN A 219 16.07 12.38 5.55
N ASP A 220 16.35 12.64 6.83
CA ASP A 220 17.08 11.73 7.70
C ASP A 220 16.27 10.47 8.01
N ALA A 221 14.97 10.63 8.24
CA ALA A 221 14.05 9.49 8.38
C ALA A 221 14.05 8.61 7.13
N LEU A 222 13.97 9.20 5.93
CA LEU A 222 13.98 8.42 4.70
C LEU A 222 15.29 7.66 4.50
N LYS A 223 16.43 8.30 4.75
CA LYS A 223 17.74 7.63 4.66
C LYS A 223 17.85 6.48 5.65
N CYS A 224 17.49 6.73 6.91
CA CYS A 224 17.49 5.70 7.94
C CYS A 224 16.60 4.51 7.56
N LEU A 225 15.38 4.75 7.06
CA LEU A 225 14.49 3.68 6.61
C LEU A 225 15.11 2.85 5.47
N ILE A 226 15.75 3.51 4.50
CA ILE A 226 16.45 2.84 3.40
C ILE A 226 17.59 1.97 3.93
N ASP A 227 18.41 2.51 4.83
CA ASP A 227 19.58 1.82 5.36
C ASP A 227 19.17 0.61 6.23
N SER A 228 18.21 0.78 7.15
CA SER A 228 17.67 -0.31 7.96
C SER A 228 17.04 -1.41 7.11
N THR A 229 16.30 -1.03 6.07
CA THR A 229 15.72 -1.99 5.11
C THR A 229 16.80 -2.78 4.38
N ARG A 230 17.82 -2.10 3.84
CA ARG A 230 18.94 -2.76 3.15
C ARG A 230 19.72 -3.69 4.07
N CYS A 231 20.06 -3.26 5.28
CA CYS A 231 20.75 -4.08 6.27
C CYS A 231 19.97 -5.37 6.57
N THR A 232 18.66 -5.26 6.76
CA THR A 232 17.81 -6.40 7.07
C THR A 232 17.67 -7.38 5.91
N VAL A 233 17.48 -6.87 4.69
CA VAL A 233 17.42 -7.69 3.47
C VAL A 233 18.73 -8.42 3.24
N LEU A 234 19.87 -7.72 3.32
CA LEU A 234 21.21 -8.32 3.16
C LEU A 234 21.50 -9.38 4.22
N CYS A 235 21.16 -9.13 5.49
CA CYS A 235 21.33 -10.12 6.56
C CYS A 235 20.52 -11.39 6.30
N THR A 236 19.32 -11.26 5.74
CA THR A 236 18.46 -12.41 5.44
C THR A 236 19.03 -13.23 4.27
N VAL A 237 19.50 -12.57 3.22
CA VAL A 237 20.16 -13.22 2.08
C VAL A 237 21.44 -13.93 2.51
N LEU A 238 22.29 -13.28 3.31
CA LEU A 238 23.53 -13.89 3.82
C LEU A 238 23.25 -15.10 4.71
N LYS A 239 22.25 -15.02 5.60
CA LYS A 239 21.81 -16.18 6.39
C LYS A 239 21.35 -17.33 5.50
N ALA A 240 20.56 -17.06 4.47
CA ALA A 240 20.09 -18.08 3.53
C ALA A 240 21.25 -18.72 2.75
N LEU A 241 22.20 -17.92 2.25
CA LEU A 241 23.40 -18.42 1.56
C LEU A 241 24.30 -19.26 2.47
N LEU A 242 24.50 -18.83 3.72
CA LEU A 242 25.25 -19.59 4.72
C LEU A 242 24.58 -20.93 5.04
N ILE A 243 23.25 -20.93 5.25
CA ILE A 243 22.48 -22.16 5.48
C ILE A 243 22.61 -23.10 4.29
N ASN A 244 22.45 -22.59 3.05
CA ASN A 244 22.57 -23.40 1.84
C ASN A 244 24.00 -23.95 1.66
N SER A 245 25.03 -23.16 1.98
CA SER A 245 26.42 -23.62 1.98
C SER A 245 26.67 -24.72 3.03
N LEU A 246 26.11 -24.57 4.23
CA LEU A 246 26.22 -25.57 5.30
C LEU A 246 25.44 -26.86 4.98
N LEU A 247 24.28 -26.75 4.32
CA LEU A 247 23.51 -27.90 3.84
C LEU A 247 24.24 -28.62 2.71
N SER A 248 24.76 -27.89 1.73
CA SER A 248 25.60 -28.46 0.66
C SER A 248 26.85 -29.14 1.21
N LYS A 249 27.53 -28.56 2.22
CA LYS A 249 28.65 -29.21 2.90
C LYS A 249 28.24 -30.45 3.68
N LYS A 250 27.06 -30.47 4.31
CA LYS A 250 26.51 -31.65 4.97
C LYS A 250 26.19 -32.78 3.97
N ASP A 251 25.71 -32.44 2.78
CA ASP A 251 25.45 -33.43 1.73
C ASP A 251 26.74 -33.97 1.13
N VAL A 252 27.77 -33.14 0.96
CA VAL A 252 29.13 -33.58 0.57
C VAL A 252 29.74 -34.49 1.64
N LEU A 253 29.64 -34.13 2.92
CA LEU A 253 30.13 -34.96 4.04
C LEU A 253 29.37 -36.28 4.16
N LYS A 254 28.05 -36.31 3.90
CA LYS A 254 27.27 -37.56 3.81
C LYS A 254 27.70 -38.41 2.61
N HIS A 255 28.03 -37.78 1.48
CA HIS A 255 28.55 -38.49 0.31
C HIS A 255 29.95 -39.05 0.55
N GLU A 256 30.84 -38.32 1.22
CA GLU A 256 32.17 -38.80 1.62
C GLU A 256 32.11 -39.91 2.68
N GLN A 257 31.17 -39.82 3.64
CA GLN A 257 30.93 -40.91 4.59
C GLN A 257 30.39 -42.18 3.91
N ASN A 258 29.50 -42.03 2.90
CA ASN A 258 29.02 -43.17 2.10
C ASN A 258 30.09 -43.76 1.16
N VAL A 259 30.98 -42.93 0.60
CA VAL A 259 32.11 -43.41 -0.23
C VAL A 259 33.15 -44.12 0.64
N ASN A 260 33.44 -43.61 1.85
CA ASN A 260 34.33 -44.29 2.80
C ASN A 260 33.71 -45.58 3.35
N PHE A 261 32.39 -45.62 3.56
CA PHE A 261 31.69 -46.85 3.95
C PHE A 261 31.70 -47.89 2.82
N MET A 262 31.48 -47.48 1.57
CA MET A 262 31.59 -48.34 0.39
C MET A 262 33.04 -48.80 0.11
N HIS A 263 34.04 -47.95 0.33
CA HIS A 263 35.46 -48.31 0.18
C HIS A 263 35.93 -49.27 1.30
N CYS A 264 35.39 -49.14 2.52
CA CYS A 264 35.55 -50.13 3.59
C CYS A 264 34.80 -51.43 3.30
N LEU A 265 33.61 -51.39 2.70
CA LEU A 265 32.86 -52.59 2.30
C LEU A 265 33.58 -53.35 1.17
N LEU A 266 34.10 -52.64 0.17
CA LEU A 266 34.85 -53.23 -0.94
C LEU A 266 36.20 -53.82 -0.51
N LYS A 267 36.89 -53.22 0.47
CA LYS A 267 38.09 -53.82 1.09
C LYS A 267 37.77 -55.07 1.92
N ARG A 268 36.58 -55.18 2.51
CA ARG A 268 36.14 -56.39 3.22
C ARG A 268 35.74 -57.51 2.27
N ILE A 269 35.08 -57.20 1.15
CA ILE A 269 34.65 -58.19 0.16
C ILE A 269 35.85 -58.78 -0.62
N HIS A 270 36.98 -58.08 -0.73
CA HIS A 270 38.19 -58.62 -1.37
C HIS A 270 39.04 -59.54 -0.47
N CYS A 271 38.75 -59.63 0.84
CA CYS A 271 39.43 -60.58 1.74
C CYS A 271 38.73 -61.94 1.82
N ASP A 272 37.47 -62.07 1.38
CA ASP A 272 36.70 -63.33 1.48
C ASP A 272 36.63 -64.12 0.15
N ILE A 273 37.47 -63.80 -0.85
CA ILE A 273 37.52 -64.50 -2.15
C ILE A 273 38.90 -65.16 -2.44
N ASN A 274 39.80 -65.25 -1.45
CA ASN A 274 41.03 -66.06 -1.56
C ASN A 274 41.18 -67.04 -0.38
N VAL A 275 40.21 -67.93 -0.23
CA VAL A 275 40.36 -69.28 0.33
C VAL A 275 39.74 -70.27 -0.63
#